data_AF-A0AAV9EFQ7-F1
#
_entry.id   AF-A0AAV9EFQ7-F1
#
_cell.length_a   1.000
_cell.length_b   1.000
_cell.length_c   1.000
_cell.angle_alpha   90.00
_cell.angle_beta   90.00
_cell.angle_gamma   90.00
#
_symmetry.space_group_name_H-M   'P 1'
#
loop_
_entity.id
_entity.type
_entity.pdbx_description
1 polymer ?
#
loop_
_entity_poly.entity_id
_entity_poly.type
_entity_poly.pdbx_seq_one_letter_code
_entity_poly.pdbx_strand_id
1 'polypeptide(L)'
;MVASLTGAGDCLVGGTLASVCAGLDILQSLAVGIAVAKIAVEIESNVPSHCNVASITDDAKKILFAVKELAFDRFTVHLRINNSLRMDMQFTSE
;
A
#
# COMPACT_ATOMS: atom_id res chain seq x y z
N MET A 1 11.40 -3.45 15.34
CA MET A 1 11.00 -3.17 16.74
C MET A 1 10.10 -1.96 16.69
N VAL A 2 8.99 -1.96 17.44
CA VAL A 2 8.08 -0.80 17.51
C VAL A 2 8.51 0.07 18.69
N ALA A 3 8.69 1.37 18.46
CA ALA A 3 9.12 2.34 19.47
C ALA A 3 7.93 3.19 19.96
N SER A 4 7.16 3.79 19.06
CA SER A 4 5.95 4.56 19.38
C SER A 4 4.93 4.41 18.26
N LEU A 5 3.63 4.33 18.57
CA LEU A 5 2.56 4.33 17.55
C LEU A 5 1.95 5.73 17.35
N THR A 6 2.33 6.68 18.20
CA THR A 6 1.81 8.06 18.15
C THR A 6 2.35 8.75 16.90
N GLY A 7 1.48 9.37 16.12
CA GLY A 7 1.88 10.08 14.89
C GLY A 7 1.99 9.20 13.63
N ALA A 8 1.79 7.89 13.73
CA ALA A 8 1.76 7.01 12.55
C ALA A 8 0.66 7.40 11.54
N GLY A 9 -0.51 7.83 12.04
CA GLY A 9 -1.60 8.34 11.20
C GLY A 9 -1.27 9.67 10.52
N ASP A 10 -0.66 10.60 11.26
CA ASP A 10 -0.22 11.89 10.71
C ASP A 10 0.84 11.69 9.62
N CYS A 11 1.77 10.76 9.85
CA CYS A 11 2.82 10.37 8.91
C CYS A 11 2.27 9.65 7.67
N LEU A 12 1.23 8.83 7.82
CA LEU A 12 0.51 8.23 6.69
C LEU A 12 -0.10 9.32 5.80
N VAL A 13 -0.90 10.21 6.39
CA VAL A 13 -1.59 11.29 5.66
C VAL A 13 -0.57 12.26 5.05
N GLY A 14 0.47 12.64 5.82
CA GLY A 14 1.53 13.53 5.36
C GLY A 14 2.33 12.94 4.19
N GLY A 15 2.74 11.68 4.28
CA GLY A 15 3.46 10.99 3.20
C GLY A 15 2.61 10.80 1.95
N THR A 16 1.32 10.49 2.11
CA THR A 16 0.38 10.40 0.99
C THR A 16 0.16 11.76 0.33
N LEU A 17 -0.12 12.81 1.11
CA LEU A 17 -0.36 14.14 0.55
C LEU A 17 0.88 14.69 -0.14
N ALA A 18 2.07 14.52 0.44
CA ALA A 18 3.33 14.90 -0.20
C ALA A 18 3.51 14.24 -1.57
N SER A 19 3.13 12.96 -1.69
CA SER A 19 3.23 12.19 -2.95
C SER A 19 2.18 12.61 -3.98
N VAL A 20 0.95 12.90 -3.54
CA VAL A 20 -0.10 13.47 -4.41
C VAL A 20 0.34 14.83 -4.94
N CYS A 21 0.91 15.69 -4.09
CA CYS A 21 1.46 16.97 -4.51
C CYS A 21 2.64 16.83 -5.49
N ALA A 22 3.35 15.70 -5.45
CA ALA A 22 4.39 15.35 -6.42
C ALA A 22 3.84 14.69 -7.71
N GLY A 23 2.52 14.51 -7.83
CA GLY A 23 1.86 14.01 -9.05
C GLY A 23 1.74 12.50 -9.14
N LEU A 24 1.97 11.76 -8.05
CA LEU A 24 1.75 10.30 -8.02
C LEU A 24 0.25 9.99 -7.98
N ASP A 25 -0.13 8.83 -8.52
CA ASP A 25 -1.50 8.34 -8.38
C ASP A 25 -1.83 7.98 -6.92
N ILE A 26 -3.12 7.80 -6.63
CA ILE A 26 -3.60 7.55 -5.26
C ILE A 26 -3.02 6.27 -4.66
N LEU A 27 -2.86 5.21 -5.45
CA LEU A 27 -2.37 3.93 -4.97
C LEU A 27 -0.86 4.01 -4.63
N GLN A 28 -0.09 4.64 -5.51
CA GLN A 28 1.33 4.93 -5.26
C GLN A 28 1.50 5.86 -4.06
N SER A 29 0.69 6.91 -3.95
CA SER A 29 0.73 7.86 -2.85
C SER A 29 0.36 7.22 -1.51
N LEU A 30 -0.60 6.30 -1.51
CA LEU A 30 -0.95 5.53 -0.31
C LEU A 30 0.20 4.62 0.11
N ALA A 31 0.86 3.95 -0.84
CA ALA A 31 2.02 3.11 -0.55
C ALA A 31 3.18 3.90 0.07
N VAL A 32 3.43 5.13 -0.41
CA VAL A 32 4.42 6.03 0.21
C VAL A 32 4.00 6.42 1.62
N GLY A 33 2.75 6.80 1.83
CA GLY A 33 2.24 7.12 3.16
C GLY A 33 2.41 5.97 4.16
N ILE A 34 2.09 4.73 3.75
CA ILE A 34 2.28 3.54 4.59
C ILE A 34 3.76 3.31 4.90
N ALA A 35 4.65 3.51 3.93
CA ALA A 35 6.10 3.39 4.14
C ALA A 35 6.63 4.45 5.13
N VAL A 36 6.13 5.69 5.06
CA VAL A 36 6.49 6.76 6.01
C VAL A 36 5.93 6.48 7.40
N ALA A 37 4.68 6.00 7.50
CA ALA A 37 4.07 5.59 8.76
C ALA A 37 4.84 4.45 9.43
N LYS A 38 5.34 3.48 8.66
CA LYS A 38 6.21 2.42 9.17
C LYS A 38 7.45 3.00 9.86
N ILE A 39 8.11 3.97 9.25
CA ILE A 39 9.29 4.63 9.84
C ILE A 39 8.91 5.34 11.14
N ALA A 40 7.76 6.03 11.18
CA ALA A 40 7.25 6.68 12.38
C ALA A 40 7.03 5.68 13.53
N VAL A 41 6.63 4.44 13.22
CA VAL A 41 6.43 3.39 14.23
C VAL A 41 7.75 2.83 14.80
N GLU A 42 8.84 2.93 14.04
CA GLU A 42 10.16 2.43 14.42
C GLU A 42 11.00 3.45 15.21
N ILE A 43 10.48 4.65 15.45
CA ILE A 43 11.15 5.75 16.19
C ILE A 43 10.28 6.26 17.34
N GLU A 44 10.89 6.94 18.31
CA GLU A 44 10.15 7.49 19.47
C GLU A 44 9.40 8.79 19.15
N SER A 45 9.83 9.53 18.12
CA SER A 45 9.20 10.80 17.74
C SER A 45 7.96 10.61 16.88
N ASN A 46 6.94 11.44 17.09
CA ASN A 46 5.68 11.35 16.35
C ASN A 46 5.84 11.56 14.83
N VAL A 47 6.85 12.32 14.42
CA VAL A 47 7.22 12.56 13.02
C VAL A 47 8.72 12.32 12.87
N PRO A 48 9.17 11.58 11.83
CA PRO A 48 10.59 11.39 11.56
C PRO A 48 11.28 12.72 11.20
N SER A 49 12.37 13.04 11.87
CA SER A 49 13.21 14.20 11.53
C SER A 49 13.98 14.01 10.22
N HIS A 50 14.26 12.75 9.86
CA HIS A 50 14.91 12.37 8.62
C HIS A 50 14.20 11.18 7.99
N CYS A 51 13.95 11.29 6.68
CA CYS A 51 13.35 10.25 5.88
C CYS A 51 14.33 9.89 4.76
N ASN A 52 14.82 8.64 4.75
CA ASN A 52 15.63 8.16 3.64
C ASN A 52 14.71 7.78 2.48
N VAL A 53 14.82 8.53 1.38
CA VAL A 53 13.98 8.35 0.18
C VAL A 53 14.15 6.94 -0.41
N ALA A 54 15.35 6.36 -0.35
CA ALA A 54 15.60 5.01 -0.86
C ALA A 54 14.81 3.96 -0.08
N SER A 55 14.85 3.99 1.25
CA SER A 55 14.12 3.02 2.09
C SER A 55 12.61 3.17 1.94
N ILE A 56 12.09 4.41 1.87
CA ILE A 56 10.67 4.67 1.62
C ILE A 56 10.25 4.10 0.27
N THR A 57 11.06 4.30 -0.77
CA THR A 57 10.78 3.81 -2.12
C THR A 57 10.73 2.29 -2.16
N ASP A 58 11.68 1.62 -1.51
CA ASP A 58 11.73 0.15 -1.46
C ASP A 58 10.55 -0.44 -0.69
N ASP A 59 10.17 0.17 0.43
CA ASP A 59 9.00 -0.27 1.19
C ASP A 59 7.69 0.01 0.43
N ALA A 60 7.56 1.17 -0.21
CA ALA A 60 6.40 1.49 -1.05
C ALA A 60 6.23 0.50 -2.22
N LYS A 61 7.33 0.06 -2.85
CA LYS A 61 7.31 -0.97 -3.90
C LYS A 61 6.79 -2.31 -3.38
N LYS A 62 7.25 -2.75 -2.19
CA LYS A 62 6.78 -3.99 -1.56
C LYS A 62 5.28 -3.93 -1.27
N ILE A 63 4.81 -2.80 -0.75
CA ILE A 63 3.38 -2.57 -0.46
C ILE A 63 2.57 -2.64 -1.76
N LEU A 64 3.01 -1.96 -2.82
CA LEU A 64 2.32 -2.00 -4.12
C LEU A 64 2.28 -3.41 -4.72
N PHE A 65 3.35 -4.18 -4.58
CA PHE A 65 3.39 -5.56 -5.04
C PHE A 65 2.40 -6.44 -4.25
N ALA A 66 2.41 -6.34 -2.93
CA ALA A 66 1.47 -7.07 -2.07
C ALA A 66 0.00 -6.72 -2.38
N VAL A 67 -0.31 -5.44 -2.62
CA VAL A 67 -1.67 -5.03 -3.00
C VAL A 67 -2.07 -5.63 -4.34
N LYS A 68 -1.17 -5.70 -5.32
CA LYS A 68 -1.44 -6.34 -6.61
C LYS A 68 -1.71 -7.84 -6.46
N GLU A 69 -0.93 -8.54 -5.63
CA GLU A 69 -1.17 -9.95 -5.34
C GLU A 69 -2.52 -10.16 -4.64
N LEU A 70 -2.84 -9.35 -3.63
CA LEU A 70 -4.14 -9.41 -2.92
C LEU A 70 -5.33 -9.09 -3.82
N ALA A 71 -5.18 -8.16 -4.76
CA ALA A 71 -6.21 -7.83 -5.73
C ALA A 71 -6.44 -8.97 -6.73
N PHE A 72 -5.36 -9.66 -7.13
CA PHE A 72 -5.44 -10.83 -8.01
C PHE A 72 -6.05 -12.04 -7.28
N ASP A 73 -5.69 -12.25 -6.02
CA ASP A 73 -6.28 -13.29 -5.17
C ASP A 73 -7.79 -13.06 -4.94
N ARG A 74 -8.21 -11.81 -4.69
CA ARG A 74 -9.64 -11.45 -4.61
C ARG A 74 -10.41 -11.65 -5.92
N PHE A 75 -9.76 -11.53 -7.08
CA PHE A 75 -10.38 -11.84 -8.37
C PHE A 75 -10.43 -13.36 -8.65
N THR A 76 -9.64 -14.14 -7.91
CA THR A 76 -9.57 -15.61 -7.98
C THR A 76 -10.53 -16.28 -7.00
N VAL A 77 -11.63 -15.61 -6.62
CA VAL A 77 -12.74 -16.23 -5.87
C VAL A 77 -14.01 -16.28 -6.74
N HIS A 78 -13.93 -16.87 -7.93
CA HIS A 78 -14.98 -17.74 -8.52
C HIS A 78 -14.62 -18.39 -9.88
N LEU A 79 -13.35 -18.61 -10.22
CA LEU A 79 -12.99 -19.32 -11.46
C LEU A 79 -13.14 -20.85 -11.26
N ARG A 80 -14.36 -21.35 -11.47
CA ARG A 80 -14.64 -22.79 -11.55
C ARG A 80 -14.02 -23.32 -12.85
N ILE A 81 -12.86 -23.98 -12.73
CA ILE A 81 -12.21 -24.67 -13.85
C ILE A 81 -13.15 -25.81 -14.28
N ASN A 82 -13.95 -25.58 -15.32
CA ASN A 82 -14.59 -26.66 -16.06
C ASN A 82 -13.69 -27.04 -17.23
N ASN A 83 -13.63 -28.35 -17.52
CA ASN A 83 -12.66 -29.02 -18.39
C ASN A 83 -12.87 -28.74 -19.91
N SER A 84 -13.18 -27.49 -20.26
CA SER A 84 -13.30 -27.01 -21.63
C SER A 84 -12.81 -25.57 -21.63
N LEU A 85 -11.81 -25.25 -22.46
CA LEU A 85 -11.02 -24.00 -22.54
C LEU A 85 -11.86 -22.75 -22.89
N ARG A 86 -12.96 -22.48 -22.18
CA ARG A 86 -13.82 -21.32 -22.38
C ARG A 86 -13.87 -20.50 -21.10
N MET A 87 -13.29 -19.30 -21.17
CA MET A 87 -13.34 -18.30 -20.11
C MET A 87 -14.68 -17.56 -20.21
N ASP A 88 -15.65 -17.93 -19.39
CA ASP A 88 -16.92 -17.20 -19.29
C ASP A 88 -16.88 -16.30 -18.05
N MET A 89 -16.87 -14.98 -18.29
CA MET A 89 -16.90 -13.94 -17.26
C MET A 89 -18.36 -13.70 -16.83
N GLN A 90 -18.72 -14.05 -15.60
CA GLN A 90 -20.05 -13.76 -15.04
C GLN A 90 -19.93 -12.67 -13.96
N PHE A 91 -20.68 -11.58 -14.16
CA PHE A 91 -20.88 -10.53 -13.16
C PHE A 91 -22.20 -10.80 -12.46
N THR A 92 -22.18 -10.90 -11.13
CA THR A 92 -23.40 -10.83 -10.32
C THR A 92 -23.42 -9.51 -9.57
N SER A 93 -24.40 -8.66 -9.86
CA SER A 93 -24.79 -7.55 -8.98
C SER A 93 -25.73 -8.08 -7.91
N GLU A 94 -25.46 -7.78 -6.64
CA GLU A 94 -26.45 -7.93 -5.56
C GLU A 94 -27.69 -7.05 -5.80
#